data_AF-A0A417F859-F1
#
_entry.id   AF-A0A417F859-F1
#
_cell.length_a   1.000
_cell.length_b   1.000
_cell.length_c   1.000
_cell.angle_alpha   90.00
_cell.angle_beta   90.00
_cell.angle_gamma   90.00
#
_symmetry.space_group_name_H-M   'P 1'
#
loop_
_entity.id
_entity.type
_entity.pdbx_description
1 polymer ?
#
loop_
_entity_poly.entity_id
_entity_poly.type
_entity_poly.pdbx_seq_one_letter_code
_entity_poly.pdbx_strand_id
1 'polypeptide(L)'
;MEYSEKLSELIESMTHYIEPSDEEADELLNDFQEIYNDGTFRHSYYEISQQLEGFQSDVRDNVCAVLERVMSRISDDHSNLSKGMTKLYDHIKLEALRLARMEKVAFLSAKADEALKQAQQLNKESNKNVTDLLDRVNGFHGQSIAILGIFSGIVLGFSTEIKLLTETFSNINNMNVKNMLLYLLIVGFIAFNTLFMLMYAVSKIANQSIAASCKGRECESCPENHRAWGRLRRKYPYVLYFNIMVLISAVVVLVVFRR
;
A
#
# COMPACT_ATOMS: atom_id res chain seq x y z
N MET A 1 -27.91 21.38 -56.85
CA MET A 1 -27.66 21.03 -55.44
C MET A 1 -28.53 19.84 -55.14
N GLU A 2 -27.95 18.73 -54.73
CA GLU A 2 -28.72 17.55 -54.33
C GLU A 2 -29.46 17.89 -53.03
N TYR A 3 -30.75 17.60 -52.90
CA TYR A 3 -31.54 17.99 -51.71
C TYR A 3 -30.94 17.48 -50.39
N SER A 4 -30.13 16.41 -50.44
CA SER A 4 -29.34 15.92 -49.29
C SER A 4 -28.29 16.96 -48.83
N GLU A 5 -27.55 17.56 -49.75
CA GLU A 5 -26.54 18.58 -49.45
C GLU A 5 -27.19 19.82 -48.85
N LYS A 6 -28.30 20.29 -49.44
CA LYS A 6 -29.07 21.42 -48.89
C LYS A 6 -29.60 21.13 -47.49
N LEU A 7 -30.07 19.90 -47.24
CA LEU A 7 -30.52 19.49 -45.90
C LEU A 7 -29.38 19.49 -44.89
N SER A 8 -28.19 18.99 -45.28
CA SER A 8 -27.01 19.00 -44.42
C SER A 8 -26.61 20.43 -44.03
N GLU A 9 -26.53 21.33 -45.01
CA GLU A 9 -26.23 22.76 -44.77
C GLU A 9 -27.27 23.41 -43.85
N LEU A 10 -28.54 23.06 -44.00
CA LEU A 10 -29.62 23.58 -43.16
C LEU A 10 -29.52 23.07 -41.70
N ILE A 11 -29.19 21.80 -41.50
CA ILE A 11 -28.93 21.25 -40.16
C ILE A 11 -27.72 21.91 -39.52
N GLU A 12 -26.69 22.23 -40.31
CA GLU A 12 -25.50 22.92 -39.81
C GLU A 12 -25.79 24.40 -39.49
N SER A 13 -26.59 25.10 -40.30
CA SER A 13 -26.99 26.48 -40.02
C SER A 13 -27.80 26.57 -38.73
N MET A 14 -28.65 25.58 -38.45
CA MET A 14 -29.43 25.49 -37.20
C MET A 14 -28.55 25.50 -35.94
N THR A 15 -27.29 25.05 -36.01
CA THR A 15 -26.37 25.06 -34.87
C THR A 15 -26.01 26.47 -34.38
N HIS A 16 -26.20 27.49 -35.22
CA HIS A 16 -25.86 28.88 -34.93
C HIS A 16 -26.98 29.64 -34.19
N TYR A 17 -28.18 29.07 -34.09
CA TYR A 17 -29.31 29.69 -33.40
C TYR A 17 -29.45 29.10 -32.00
N ILE A 18 -29.53 29.95 -30.97
CA ILE A 18 -29.86 29.50 -29.60
C ILE A 18 -31.39 29.44 -29.42
N GLU A 19 -32.08 30.46 -29.91
CA GLU A 19 -33.53 30.49 -30.02
C GLU A 19 -33.86 31.38 -31.24
N PRO A 20 -34.29 30.82 -32.37
CA PRO A 20 -34.57 31.63 -33.55
C PRO A 20 -35.78 32.52 -33.30
N SER A 21 -35.69 33.78 -33.71
CA SER A 21 -36.82 34.70 -33.81
C SER A 21 -37.89 34.14 -34.75
N ASP A 22 -39.08 34.74 -34.72
CA ASP A 22 -40.18 34.28 -35.58
C ASP A 22 -39.85 34.43 -37.08
N GLU A 23 -39.10 35.48 -37.44
CA GLU A 23 -38.63 35.72 -38.82
C GLU A 23 -37.60 34.66 -39.24
N GLU A 24 -36.60 34.38 -38.40
CA GLU A 24 -35.58 33.34 -38.68
C GLU A 24 -36.21 31.93 -38.75
N ALA A 25 -37.21 31.65 -37.91
CA ALA A 25 -37.92 30.38 -37.95
C ALA A 25 -38.78 30.24 -39.23
N ASP A 26 -39.35 31.34 -39.74
CA ASP A 26 -40.04 31.35 -41.04
C ASP A 26 -39.08 31.17 -42.21
N GLU A 27 -37.89 31.79 -42.17
CA GLU A 27 -36.84 31.59 -43.17
C GLU A 27 -36.40 30.13 -43.25
N LEU A 28 -36.10 29.52 -42.10
CA LEU A 28 -35.77 28.10 -42.02
C LEU A 28 -36.91 27.22 -42.53
N LEU A 29 -38.16 27.56 -42.22
CA LEU A 29 -39.33 26.84 -42.72
C LEU A 29 -39.43 26.88 -44.25
N ASN A 30 -39.18 28.04 -44.85
CA ASN A 30 -39.17 28.20 -46.31
C ASN A 30 -38.07 27.34 -46.95
N ASP A 31 -36.90 27.24 -46.32
CA ASP A 31 -35.84 26.35 -46.81
C ASP A 31 -36.21 24.87 -46.74
N PHE A 32 -36.89 24.44 -45.68
CA PHE A 32 -37.44 23.09 -45.58
C PHE A 32 -38.57 22.82 -46.60
N GLN A 33 -39.37 23.84 -46.94
CA GLN A 33 -40.40 23.73 -47.98
C GLN A 33 -39.82 23.40 -49.34
N GLU A 34 -38.68 23.99 -49.70
CA GLU A 34 -38.00 23.69 -50.96
C GLU A 34 -37.56 22.22 -51.05
N ILE A 35 -37.24 21.60 -49.92
CA ILE A 35 -36.75 20.22 -49.84
C ILE A 35 -37.92 19.20 -49.83
N TYR A 36 -38.97 19.47 -49.05
CA TYR A 36 -39.98 18.46 -48.74
C TYR A 36 -41.33 18.62 -49.47
N ASN A 37 -41.63 19.75 -50.12
CA ASN A 37 -42.95 19.96 -50.74
C ASN A 37 -43.27 18.95 -51.86
N ASP A 38 -42.29 18.62 -52.70
CA ASP A 38 -42.46 17.67 -53.82
C ASP A 38 -42.76 16.24 -53.35
N GLY A 39 -42.43 15.90 -52.09
CA GLY A 39 -42.71 14.60 -51.49
C GLY A 39 -41.91 13.41 -52.08
N THR A 40 -41.06 13.66 -53.07
CA THR A 40 -40.18 12.66 -53.70
C THR A 40 -38.89 12.45 -52.92
N PHE A 41 -38.41 13.48 -52.23
CA PHE A 41 -37.17 13.44 -51.47
C PHE A 41 -37.31 12.62 -50.19
N ARG A 42 -36.32 11.76 -49.95
CA ARG A 42 -36.17 10.99 -48.72
C ARG A 42 -34.75 11.21 -48.20
N HIS A 43 -34.64 11.88 -47.05
CA HIS A 43 -33.35 12.05 -46.39
C HIS A 43 -32.77 10.71 -45.93
N SER A 44 -31.44 10.63 -45.91
CA SER A 44 -30.70 9.45 -45.48
C SER A 44 -30.49 9.47 -43.97
N TYR A 45 -30.94 8.41 -43.28
CA TYR A 45 -30.66 8.24 -41.84
C TYR A 45 -29.15 8.15 -41.57
N TYR A 46 -28.39 7.57 -42.50
CA TYR A 46 -26.95 7.44 -42.38
C TYR A 46 -26.24 8.80 -42.43
N GLU A 47 -26.63 9.68 -43.37
CA GLU A 47 -26.03 11.02 -43.52
C GLU A 47 -26.34 11.89 -42.29
N ILE A 48 -27.59 11.89 -41.83
CA ILE A 48 -27.99 12.58 -40.60
C ILE A 48 -27.16 12.05 -39.41
N SER A 49 -27.03 10.73 -39.28
CA SER A 49 -26.26 10.13 -38.20
C SER A 49 -24.79 10.51 -38.25
N GLN A 50 -24.19 10.53 -39.43
CA GLN A 50 -22.79 10.91 -39.62
C GLN A 50 -22.57 12.38 -39.29
N GLN A 51 -23.49 13.26 -39.69
CA GLN A 51 -23.40 14.68 -39.38
C GLN A 51 -23.53 14.95 -37.87
N LEU A 52 -24.53 14.34 -37.21
CA LEU A 52 -24.76 14.52 -35.78
C LEU A 52 -23.63 13.97 -34.91
N GLU A 53 -22.89 12.96 -35.37
CA GLU A 53 -21.71 12.45 -34.67
C GLU A 53 -20.63 13.53 -34.49
N GLY A 54 -20.55 14.49 -35.41
CA GLY A 54 -19.63 15.63 -35.32
C GLY A 54 -20.03 16.71 -34.30
N PHE A 55 -21.28 16.70 -33.82
CA PHE A 55 -21.79 17.71 -32.91
C PHE A 55 -21.65 17.30 -31.45
N GLN A 56 -21.42 18.27 -30.56
CA GLN A 56 -21.47 18.05 -29.12
C GLN A 56 -22.93 17.84 -28.63
N SER A 57 -23.10 17.26 -27.43
CA SER A 57 -24.43 16.92 -26.92
C SER A 57 -25.37 18.10 -26.80
N ASP A 58 -24.87 19.23 -26.30
CA ASP A 58 -25.60 20.49 -26.20
C ASP A 58 -26.01 21.05 -27.56
N VAL A 59 -25.13 20.95 -28.56
CA VAL A 59 -25.42 21.36 -29.94
C VAL A 59 -26.51 20.49 -30.56
N ARG A 60 -26.48 19.17 -30.34
CA ARG A 60 -27.53 18.25 -30.82
C ARG A 60 -28.89 18.54 -30.19
N ASP A 61 -28.91 18.81 -28.88
CA ASP A 61 -30.11 19.18 -28.14
C ASP A 61 -30.67 20.52 -28.66
N ASN A 62 -29.79 21.47 -28.97
CA ASN A 62 -30.14 22.75 -29.57
C ASN A 62 -30.75 22.60 -30.97
N VAL A 63 -30.15 21.79 -31.85
CA VAL A 63 -30.71 21.49 -33.18
C VAL A 63 -32.12 20.88 -33.05
N CYS A 64 -32.35 20.01 -32.07
CA CYS A 64 -33.70 19.48 -31.80
C CYS A 64 -34.69 20.60 -31.40
N ALA A 65 -34.28 21.51 -30.53
CA ALA A 65 -35.12 22.62 -30.07
C ALA A 65 -35.45 23.60 -31.21
N VAL A 66 -34.47 23.95 -32.03
CA VAL A 66 -34.65 24.78 -33.23
C VAL A 66 -35.64 24.11 -34.20
N LEU A 67 -35.47 22.81 -34.44
CA LEU A 67 -36.36 22.06 -35.34
C LEU A 67 -37.80 22.02 -34.83
N GLU A 68 -37.99 21.83 -33.52
CA GLU A 68 -39.31 21.83 -32.87
C GLU A 68 -39.98 23.20 -33.01
N ARG A 69 -39.21 24.29 -32.88
CA ARG A 69 -39.72 25.65 -33.10
C ARG A 69 -40.14 25.88 -34.55
N VAL A 70 -39.33 25.47 -35.53
CA VAL A 70 -39.68 25.56 -36.95
C VAL A 70 -40.94 24.74 -37.28
N MET A 71 -41.02 23.50 -36.76
CA MET A 71 -42.18 22.63 -36.96
C MET A 71 -43.47 23.20 -36.38
N SER A 72 -43.40 23.94 -35.27
CA SER A 72 -44.59 24.57 -34.66
C SER A 72 -45.29 25.61 -35.55
N ARG A 73 -44.61 26.07 -36.60
CA ARG A 73 -45.11 27.07 -37.56
C ARG A 73 -45.76 26.45 -38.80
N ILE A 74 -45.70 25.13 -38.95
CA ILE A 74 -46.35 24.41 -40.05
C ILE A 74 -47.87 24.51 -39.90
N SER A 75 -48.54 25.01 -40.93
CA SER A 75 -50.00 25.26 -40.88
C SER A 75 -50.84 24.04 -41.28
N ASP A 76 -50.28 23.13 -42.08
CA ASP A 76 -50.95 21.91 -42.55
C ASP A 76 -50.18 20.65 -42.10
N ASP A 77 -50.71 20.00 -41.07
CA ASP A 77 -50.17 18.77 -40.48
C ASP A 77 -50.14 17.58 -41.46
N HIS A 78 -50.89 17.62 -42.56
CA HIS A 78 -50.98 16.53 -43.52
C HIS A 78 -50.12 16.72 -44.78
N SER A 79 -49.46 17.88 -44.89
CA SER A 79 -48.55 18.23 -45.97
C SER A 79 -47.34 17.26 -46.08
N ASN A 80 -46.74 17.17 -47.27
CA ASN A 80 -45.50 16.43 -47.46
C ASN A 80 -44.37 17.00 -46.60
N LEU A 81 -44.36 18.33 -46.42
CA LEU A 81 -43.46 19.05 -45.50
C LEU A 81 -43.59 18.53 -44.06
N SER A 82 -44.81 18.54 -43.50
CA SER A 82 -45.06 18.06 -42.14
C SER A 82 -44.56 16.64 -41.93
N LYS A 83 -44.86 15.73 -42.87
CA LYS A 83 -44.41 14.33 -42.83
C LYS A 83 -42.89 14.20 -42.93
N GLY A 84 -42.25 14.97 -43.81
CA GLY A 84 -40.80 14.98 -43.99
C GLY A 84 -40.07 15.50 -42.76
N MET A 85 -40.53 16.63 -42.22
CA MET A 85 -39.98 17.24 -41.02
C MET A 85 -40.20 16.40 -39.77
N THR A 86 -41.37 15.78 -39.60
CA THR A 86 -41.63 14.87 -38.48
C THR A 86 -40.67 13.69 -38.48
N LYS A 87 -40.39 13.10 -39.66
CA LYS A 87 -39.40 12.03 -39.79
C LYS A 87 -37.99 12.51 -39.49
N LEU A 88 -37.63 13.69 -39.99
CA LEU A 88 -36.31 14.29 -39.73
C LEU A 88 -36.11 14.52 -38.23
N TYR A 89 -37.09 15.13 -37.56
CA TYR A 89 -37.07 15.36 -36.12
C TYR A 89 -36.94 14.07 -35.33
N ASP A 90 -37.72 13.05 -35.67
CA ASP A 90 -37.62 11.74 -35.02
C ASP A 90 -36.24 11.10 -35.20
N HIS A 91 -35.66 11.20 -36.41
CA HIS A 91 -34.32 10.69 -36.69
C HIS A 91 -33.23 11.44 -35.92
N ILE A 92 -33.26 12.77 -35.92
CA ILE A 92 -32.27 13.59 -35.19
C ILE A 92 -32.39 13.33 -33.68
N LYS A 93 -33.61 13.30 -33.15
CA LYS A 93 -33.86 13.09 -31.71
C LYS A 93 -33.43 11.69 -31.26
N LEU A 94 -33.73 10.66 -32.04
CA LEU A 94 -33.31 9.29 -31.74
C LEU A 94 -31.78 9.17 -31.75
N GLU A 95 -31.13 9.80 -32.72
CA GLU A 95 -29.68 9.74 -32.88
C GLU A 95 -28.95 10.56 -31.81
N ALA A 96 -29.44 11.75 -31.47
CA ALA A 96 -28.93 12.54 -30.34
C ALA A 96 -28.99 11.74 -29.03
N LEU A 97 -30.10 11.05 -28.78
CA LEU A 97 -30.26 10.16 -27.62
C LEU A 97 -29.30 8.95 -27.66
N ARG A 98 -29.05 8.39 -28.86
CA ARG A 98 -28.10 7.28 -29.05
C ARG A 98 -26.67 7.72 -28.75
N LEU A 99 -26.23 8.83 -29.32
CA LEU A 99 -24.89 9.39 -29.13
C LEU A 99 -24.64 9.76 -27.65
N ALA A 100 -25.59 10.44 -27.01
CA ALA A 100 -25.50 10.77 -25.58
C ALA A 100 -25.35 9.52 -24.69
N ARG A 101 -26.04 8.41 -25.03
CA ARG A 101 -25.85 7.13 -24.32
C ARG A 101 -24.48 6.52 -24.59
N MET A 102 -23.98 6.58 -25.82
CA MET A 102 -22.65 6.06 -26.16
C MET A 102 -21.55 6.82 -25.44
N GLU A 103 -21.64 8.16 -25.37
CA GLU A 103 -20.73 9.01 -24.59
C GLU A 103 -20.73 8.61 -23.10
N LYS A 104 -21.93 8.40 -22.52
CA LYS A 104 -22.06 7.94 -21.13
C LYS A 104 -21.43 6.56 -20.91
N VAL A 105 -21.60 5.63 -21.85
CA VAL A 105 -20.98 4.29 -21.77
C VAL A 105 -19.45 4.40 -21.86
N ALA A 106 -18.93 5.22 -22.77
CA ALA A 106 -17.48 5.44 -22.89
C ALA A 106 -16.90 6.03 -21.59
N PHE A 107 -17.57 7.02 -21.00
CA PHE A 107 -17.17 7.60 -19.71
C PHE A 107 -17.17 6.57 -18.57
N LEU A 108 -18.24 5.77 -18.46
CA LEU A 108 -18.33 4.73 -17.43
C LEU A 108 -17.27 3.64 -17.63
N SER A 109 -16.97 3.26 -18.86
CA SER A 109 -15.91 2.30 -19.19
C SER A 109 -14.54 2.82 -18.76
N ALA A 110 -14.21 4.07 -19.10
CA ALA A 110 -12.94 4.69 -18.72
C ALA A 110 -12.79 4.75 -17.19
N LYS A 111 -13.86 5.11 -16.47
CA LYS A 111 -13.88 5.14 -15.01
C LYS A 111 -13.74 3.75 -14.39
N ALA A 112 -14.37 2.73 -14.99
CA ALA A 112 -14.24 1.35 -14.55
C ALA A 112 -12.80 0.81 -14.74
N ASP A 113 -12.17 1.13 -15.87
CA ASP A 113 -10.77 0.76 -16.14
C ASP A 113 -9.81 1.42 -15.14
N GLU A 114 -10.03 2.70 -14.80
CA GLU A 114 -9.24 3.38 -13.78
C GLU A 114 -9.40 2.74 -12.40
N ALA A 115 -10.65 2.47 -11.98
CA ALA A 115 -10.94 1.80 -10.71
C ALA A 115 -10.30 0.40 -10.65
N LEU A 116 -10.33 -0.35 -11.76
CA LEU A 116 -9.71 -1.67 -11.84
C LEU A 116 -8.19 -1.60 -11.72
N LYS A 117 -7.55 -0.62 -12.38
CA LYS A 117 -6.10 -0.38 -12.22
C LYS A 117 -5.73 -0.03 -10.78
N GLN A 118 -6.49 0.84 -10.12
CA GLN A 118 -6.26 1.19 -8.71
C GLN A 118 -6.44 -0.03 -7.79
N ALA A 119 -7.49 -0.82 -7.99
CA ALA A 119 -7.72 -2.04 -7.22
C ALA A 119 -6.59 -3.06 -7.40
N GLN A 120 -6.07 -3.23 -8.62
CA GLN A 120 -4.91 -4.10 -8.88
C GLN A 120 -3.64 -3.62 -8.18
N GLN A 121 -3.39 -2.31 -8.17
CA GLN A 121 -2.25 -1.72 -7.47
C GLN A 121 -2.34 -1.93 -5.95
N LEU A 122 -3.50 -1.63 -5.35
CA LEU A 122 -3.76 -1.86 -3.93
C LEU A 122 -3.61 -3.34 -3.55
N ASN A 123 -4.10 -4.25 -4.39
CA ASN A 123 -3.97 -5.68 -4.14
C ASN A 123 -2.49 -6.14 -4.21
N LYS A 124 -1.71 -5.60 -5.14
CA LYS A 124 -0.27 -5.90 -5.25
C LYS A 124 0.50 -5.38 -4.02
N GLU A 125 0.16 -4.18 -3.55
CA GLU A 125 0.77 -3.61 -2.33
C GLU A 125 0.37 -4.39 -1.08
N SER A 126 -0.91 -4.72 -0.93
CA SER A 126 -1.42 -5.54 0.16
C SER A 126 -0.72 -6.89 0.23
N ASN A 127 -0.59 -7.59 -0.90
CA ASN A 127 0.13 -8.87 -0.95
C ASN A 127 1.60 -8.75 -0.54
N LYS A 128 2.29 -7.67 -0.96
CA LYS A 128 3.67 -7.41 -0.51
C LYS A 128 3.74 -7.19 1.00
N ASN A 129 2.82 -6.42 1.55
CA ASN A 129 2.76 -6.16 2.99
C ASN A 129 2.47 -7.45 3.77
N VAL A 130 1.58 -8.30 3.27
CA VAL A 130 1.31 -9.62 3.86
C VAL A 130 2.56 -10.49 3.84
N THR A 131 3.29 -10.56 2.71
CA THR A 131 4.54 -11.34 2.64
C THR A 131 5.60 -10.82 3.60
N ASP A 132 5.81 -9.51 3.69
CA ASP A 132 6.78 -8.91 4.63
C ASP A 132 6.38 -9.16 6.09
N LEU A 133 5.09 -9.08 6.41
CA LEU A 133 4.58 -9.41 7.74
C LEU A 133 4.79 -10.89 8.09
N LEU A 134 4.52 -11.81 7.15
CA LEU A 134 4.76 -13.23 7.35
C LEU A 134 6.24 -13.52 7.62
N ASP A 135 7.14 -12.90 6.87
CA ASP A 135 8.58 -13.05 7.07
C ASP A 135 9.02 -12.52 8.45
N ARG A 136 8.49 -11.36 8.87
CA ARG A 136 8.75 -10.81 10.22
C ARG A 136 8.21 -11.72 11.34
N VAL A 137 7.00 -12.26 11.17
CA VAL A 137 6.38 -13.16 12.15
C VAL A 137 7.15 -14.49 12.24
N ASN A 138 7.53 -15.07 11.10
CA ASN A 138 8.35 -16.28 11.06
C ASN A 138 9.72 -16.06 11.72
N GLY A 139 10.36 -14.92 11.47
CA GLY A 139 11.59 -14.51 12.16
C GLY A 139 11.40 -14.40 13.68
N PHE A 140 10.29 -13.82 14.13
CA PHE A 140 9.95 -13.68 15.54
C PHE A 140 9.75 -15.02 16.26
N HIS A 141 9.12 -16.01 15.62
CA HIS A 141 8.97 -17.35 16.20
C HIS A 141 10.31 -18.02 16.48
N GLY A 142 11.26 -17.95 15.53
CA GLY A 142 12.61 -18.48 15.73
C GLY A 142 13.33 -17.83 16.90
N GLN A 143 13.27 -16.49 17.00
CA GLN A 143 13.84 -15.75 18.12
C GLN A 143 13.18 -16.14 19.45
N SER A 144 11.85 -16.28 19.48
CA SER A 144 11.10 -16.64 20.69
C SER A 144 11.47 -18.04 21.21
N ILE A 145 11.56 -19.03 20.32
CA ILE A 145 11.97 -20.39 20.68
C ILE A 145 13.40 -20.39 21.24
N ALA A 146 14.31 -19.66 20.59
CA ALA A 146 15.68 -19.56 21.04
C ALA A 146 15.80 -18.87 22.41
N ILE A 147 15.06 -17.79 22.66
CA ILE A 147 14.98 -17.13 23.97
C ILE A 147 14.45 -18.08 25.04
N LEU A 148 13.36 -18.80 24.76
CA LEU A 148 12.80 -19.81 25.68
C LEU A 148 13.82 -20.90 26.02
N GLY A 149 14.51 -21.44 25.01
CA GLY A 149 15.54 -22.47 25.21
C GLY A 149 16.67 -22.00 26.13
N ILE A 150 17.10 -20.75 26.00
CA ILE A 150 18.15 -20.21 26.87
C ILE A 150 17.63 -19.93 28.28
N PHE A 151 16.40 -19.41 28.44
CA PHE A 151 15.79 -19.26 29.76
C PHE A 151 15.68 -20.60 30.48
N SER A 152 15.26 -21.67 29.79
CA SER A 152 15.25 -23.02 30.35
C SER A 152 16.65 -23.48 30.76
N GLY A 153 17.66 -23.25 29.91
CA GLY A 153 19.06 -23.57 30.22
C GLY A 153 19.58 -22.84 31.46
N ILE A 154 19.28 -21.55 31.60
CA ILE A 154 19.64 -20.74 32.76
C ILE A 154 18.98 -21.29 34.04
N VAL A 155 17.67 -21.57 34.00
CA VAL A 155 16.94 -22.11 35.16
C VAL A 155 17.48 -23.48 35.59
N LEU A 156 17.75 -24.38 34.64
CA LEU A 156 18.34 -25.69 34.92
C LEU A 156 19.77 -25.60 35.47
N GLY A 157 20.58 -24.69 34.91
CA GLY A 157 21.93 -24.40 35.38
C GLY A 157 21.93 -23.91 36.82
N PHE A 158 21.16 -22.86 37.13
CA PHE A 158 21.02 -22.34 38.50
C PHE A 158 20.51 -23.41 39.48
N SER A 159 19.54 -24.22 39.08
CA SER A 159 19.00 -25.29 39.94
C SER A 159 20.07 -26.32 40.30
N THR A 160 20.95 -26.63 39.34
CA THR A 160 22.07 -27.55 39.53
C THR A 160 23.15 -26.93 40.42
N GLU A 161 23.48 -25.65 40.20
CA GLU A 161 24.44 -24.91 41.02
C GLU A 161 23.99 -24.80 42.49
N ILE A 162 22.72 -24.44 42.74
CA ILE A 162 22.13 -24.38 44.09
C ILE A 162 22.19 -25.75 44.78
N LYS A 163 21.92 -26.82 44.04
CA LYS A 163 22.00 -28.19 44.56
C LYS A 163 23.43 -28.54 45.00
N LEU A 164 24.43 -28.28 44.16
CA LEU A 164 25.85 -28.53 44.49
C LEU A 164 26.32 -27.72 45.71
N LEU A 165 25.89 -26.45 45.82
CA LEU A 165 26.16 -25.62 47.00
C LEU A 165 25.54 -26.24 48.27
N THR A 166 24.27 -26.68 48.19
CA THR A 166 23.56 -27.29 49.32
C THR A 166 24.21 -28.60 49.76
N GLU A 167 24.62 -29.45 48.82
CA GLU A 167 25.34 -30.71 49.12
C GLU A 167 26.69 -30.45 49.81
N THR A 168 27.39 -29.39 49.41
CA THR A 168 28.66 -28.99 50.04
C THR A 168 28.45 -28.49 51.47
N PHE A 169 27.41 -27.68 51.71
CA PHE A 169 27.06 -27.22 53.06
C PHE A 169 26.60 -28.36 53.98
N SER A 170 25.91 -29.36 53.45
CA SER A 170 25.50 -30.54 54.22
C SER A 170 26.68 -31.34 54.78
N ASN A 171 27.82 -31.32 54.08
CA ASN A 171 29.05 -32.03 54.46
C ASN A 171 30.04 -31.18 55.28
N ILE A 172 29.63 -30.01 55.79
CA ILE A 172 30.49 -29.02 56.45
C ILE A 172 31.25 -29.57 57.67
N ASN A 173 30.67 -30.50 58.42
CA ASN A 173 31.30 -31.06 59.63
C ASN A 173 32.45 -32.03 59.34
N ASN A 174 32.57 -32.52 58.10
CA ASN A 174 33.55 -33.56 57.73
C ASN A 174 34.71 -33.01 56.89
N MET A 175 34.74 -31.70 56.60
CA MET A 175 35.72 -31.09 55.70
C MET A 175 36.51 -29.97 56.38
N ASN A 176 37.79 -29.86 56.02
CA ASN A 176 38.61 -28.72 56.45
C ASN A 176 38.02 -27.43 55.85
N VAL A 177 37.75 -26.43 56.71
CA VAL A 177 37.13 -25.14 56.37
C VAL A 177 37.85 -24.47 55.19
N LYS A 178 39.18 -24.59 55.11
CA LYS A 178 39.99 -24.09 53.99
C LYS A 178 39.59 -24.70 52.64
N ASN A 179 39.45 -26.01 52.58
CA ASN A 179 39.13 -26.74 51.36
C ASN A 179 37.69 -26.46 50.92
N MET A 180 36.78 -26.32 51.88
CA MET A 180 35.40 -25.94 51.62
C MET A 180 35.30 -24.52 51.02
N LEU A 181 35.98 -23.53 51.61
CA LEU A 181 36.00 -22.15 51.09
C LEU A 181 36.59 -22.07 49.69
N LEU A 182 37.67 -22.81 49.41
CA LEU A 182 38.25 -22.88 48.06
C LEU A 182 37.29 -23.53 47.07
N TYR A 183 36.60 -24.60 47.46
CA TYR A 183 35.60 -25.25 46.63
C TYR A 183 34.45 -24.29 46.29
N LEU A 184 33.92 -23.55 47.27
CA LEU A 184 32.87 -22.55 47.05
C LEU A 184 33.30 -21.44 46.09
N LEU A 185 34.55 -20.97 46.18
CA LEU A 185 35.09 -19.97 45.26
C LEU A 185 35.24 -20.50 43.83
N ILE A 186 35.68 -21.75 43.67
CA ILE A 186 35.78 -22.40 42.34
C ILE A 186 34.38 -22.60 41.73
N VAL A 187 33.42 -23.10 42.51
CA VAL A 187 32.03 -23.29 42.05
C VAL A 187 31.40 -21.95 41.68
N GLY A 188 31.56 -20.92 42.51
CA GLY A 188 31.06 -19.57 42.23
C GLY A 188 31.71 -18.94 40.99
N PHE A 189 33.00 -19.19 40.75
CA PHE A 189 33.69 -18.76 39.53
C PHE A 189 33.12 -19.44 38.28
N ILE A 190 32.96 -20.75 38.31
CA ILE A 190 32.41 -21.53 37.18
C ILE A 190 30.96 -21.11 36.91
N ALA A 191 30.15 -20.98 37.95
CA ALA A 191 28.75 -20.55 37.86
C ALA A 191 28.63 -19.18 37.18
N PHE A 192 29.34 -18.17 37.68
CA PHE A 192 29.27 -16.81 37.14
C PHE A 192 29.71 -16.75 35.67
N ASN A 193 30.80 -17.43 35.29
CA ASN A 193 31.27 -17.42 33.91
C ASN A 193 30.31 -18.17 32.96
N THR A 194 29.69 -19.26 33.44
CA THR A 194 28.68 -20.00 32.68
C THR A 194 27.43 -19.16 32.44
N LEU A 195 26.93 -18.48 33.48
CA LEU A 195 25.80 -17.54 33.38
C LEU A 195 26.09 -16.39 32.42
N PHE A 196 27.29 -15.83 32.50
CA PHE A 196 27.69 -14.77 31.58
C PHE A 196 27.75 -15.27 30.12
N MET A 197 28.26 -16.47 29.86
CA MET A 197 28.26 -17.06 28.52
C MET A 197 26.85 -17.30 27.99
N LEU A 198 25.93 -17.81 28.83
CA LEU A 198 24.53 -18.00 28.46
C LEU A 198 23.84 -16.67 28.16
N MET A 199 23.99 -15.67 29.03
CA MET A 199 23.46 -14.32 28.79
C MET A 199 24.03 -13.69 27.52
N TYR A 200 25.32 -13.85 27.26
CA TYR A 200 25.94 -13.40 26.01
C TYR A 200 25.30 -14.08 24.79
N ALA A 201 25.04 -15.39 24.85
CA ALA A 201 24.32 -16.10 23.81
C ALA A 201 22.88 -15.57 23.60
N VAL A 202 22.13 -15.28 24.68
CA VAL A 202 20.80 -14.62 24.60
C VAL A 202 20.92 -13.31 23.86
N SER A 203 21.88 -12.47 24.23
CA SER A 203 22.04 -11.15 23.64
C SER A 203 22.34 -11.21 22.16
N LYS A 204 23.16 -12.18 21.74
CA LYS A 204 23.51 -12.35 20.34
C LYS A 204 22.33 -12.84 19.51
N ILE A 205 21.48 -13.69 20.07
CA ILE A 205 20.25 -14.20 19.42
C ILE A 205 19.16 -13.12 19.39
N ALA A 206 19.03 -12.33 20.45
CA ALA A 206 18.10 -11.21 20.55
C ALA A 206 18.56 -9.97 19.75
N ASN A 207 19.72 -10.03 19.08
CA ASN A 207 20.38 -8.88 18.43
C ASN A 207 20.50 -7.65 19.36
N GLN A 208 20.67 -7.88 20.66
CA GLN A 208 20.90 -6.86 21.66
C GLN A 208 22.32 -6.95 22.19
N SER A 209 22.98 -5.83 22.43
CA SER A 209 24.33 -5.84 23.00
C SER A 209 24.29 -5.83 24.53
N ILE A 210 24.87 -6.86 25.17
CA ILE A 210 25.16 -6.85 26.63
C ILE A 210 26.45 -6.07 26.95
N ALA A 211 27.21 -5.66 25.93
CA ALA A 211 28.43 -4.88 26.13
C ALA A 211 28.11 -3.54 26.80
N ALA A 212 28.96 -3.13 27.76
CA ALA A 212 28.89 -1.78 28.32
C ALA A 212 29.04 -0.76 27.19
N SER A 213 28.20 0.29 27.18
CA SER A 213 28.10 1.27 26.10
C SER A 213 29.48 1.84 25.75
N CYS A 214 30.02 1.38 24.62
CA CYS A 214 31.22 1.91 23.99
C CYS A 214 30.78 3.19 23.27
N LYS A 215 31.44 4.35 23.50
CA LYS A 215 31.04 5.63 22.90
C LYS A 215 31.02 5.63 21.35
N GLY A 216 31.58 4.60 20.71
CA GLY A 216 31.48 4.34 19.27
C GLY A 216 30.56 3.15 18.99
N ARG A 217 29.78 3.24 17.91
CA ARG A 217 29.01 2.13 17.33
C ARG A 217 29.98 0.97 17.11
N GLU A 218 29.79 -0.10 17.87
CA GLU A 218 30.51 -1.36 17.73
C GLU A 218 32.04 -1.25 17.94
N CYS A 219 32.49 -1.68 19.13
CA CYS A 219 33.90 -1.80 19.53
C CYS A 219 34.74 -2.80 18.65
N GLU A 220 34.23 -3.20 17.48
CA GLU A 220 34.90 -3.97 16.43
C GLU A 220 35.72 -3.03 15.50
N SER A 221 35.31 -1.76 15.38
CA SER A 221 35.96 -0.73 14.55
C SER A 221 36.46 0.45 15.38
N CYS A 222 37.03 0.21 16.57
CA CYS A 222 37.61 1.30 17.37
C CYS A 222 38.90 1.83 16.70
N PRO A 223 39.00 3.16 16.43
CA PRO A 223 40.20 3.77 15.85
C PRO A 223 41.40 3.75 16.81
N GLU A 224 41.15 3.63 18.11
CA GLU A 224 42.19 3.36 19.10
C GLU A 224 42.54 1.86 19.09
N ASN A 225 43.76 1.53 18.67
CA ASN A 225 44.27 0.17 18.54
C ASN A 225 44.49 -0.49 19.92
N HIS A 226 43.40 -0.87 20.58
CA HIS A 226 43.46 -1.45 21.92
C HIS A 226 43.98 -2.89 21.88
N ARG A 227 44.97 -3.19 22.74
CA ARG A 227 45.39 -4.57 23.05
C ARG A 227 44.20 -5.41 23.54
N ALA A 228 44.24 -6.72 23.33
CA ALA A 228 43.16 -7.67 23.66
C ALA A 228 42.59 -7.50 25.09
N TRP A 229 43.45 -7.25 26.07
CA TRP A 229 43.08 -7.01 27.46
C TRP A 229 42.32 -5.68 27.69
N GLY A 230 42.70 -4.61 26.98
CA GLY A 230 42.01 -3.32 27.04
C GLY A 230 40.63 -3.37 26.41
N ARG A 231 40.47 -4.18 25.35
CA ARG A 231 39.19 -4.42 24.68
C ARG A 231 38.22 -5.18 25.59
N LEU A 232 38.68 -6.25 26.24
CA LEU A 232 37.87 -7.03 27.18
C LEU A 232 37.43 -6.18 28.38
N ARG A 233 38.32 -5.32 28.90
CA ARG A 233 38.04 -4.44 30.04
C ARG A 233 37.00 -3.36 29.77
N ARG A 234 36.98 -2.80 28.55
CA ARG A 234 35.97 -1.83 28.15
C ARG A 234 34.64 -2.50 27.79
N LYS A 235 34.69 -3.68 27.15
CA LYS A 235 33.49 -4.38 26.67
C LYS A 235 32.71 -5.07 27.81
N TYR A 236 33.40 -5.72 28.74
CA TYR A 236 32.80 -6.46 29.85
C TYR A 236 33.49 -6.17 31.20
N PRO A 237 33.40 -4.92 31.70
CA PRO A 237 34.10 -4.52 32.94
C PRO A 237 33.65 -5.36 34.14
N TYR A 238 32.35 -5.66 34.25
CA TYR A 238 31.78 -6.41 35.38
C TYR A 238 32.34 -7.83 35.51
N VAL A 239 32.53 -8.53 34.39
CA VAL A 239 33.08 -9.90 34.40
C VAL A 239 34.52 -9.90 34.88
N LEU A 240 35.31 -8.93 34.45
CA LEU A 240 36.69 -8.80 34.90
C LEU A 240 36.78 -8.46 36.39
N TYR A 241 35.98 -7.51 36.88
CA TYR A 241 35.98 -7.15 38.29
C TYR A 241 35.59 -8.34 39.17
N PHE A 242 34.57 -9.11 38.79
CA PHE A 242 34.17 -10.31 39.52
C PHE A 242 35.27 -11.37 39.52
N ASN A 243 35.83 -11.71 38.35
CA ASN A 243 36.89 -12.73 38.25
C ASN A 243 38.15 -12.34 39.04
N ILE A 244 38.54 -11.05 39.02
CA ILE A 244 39.67 -10.55 39.83
C ILE A 244 39.34 -10.63 41.33
N MET A 245 38.13 -10.26 41.73
CA MET A 245 37.69 -10.31 43.13
C MET A 245 37.73 -11.75 43.67
N VAL A 246 37.26 -12.73 42.88
CA VAL A 246 37.30 -14.16 43.25
C VAL A 246 38.74 -14.67 43.38
N LEU A 247 39.63 -14.28 42.47
CA LEU A 247 41.06 -14.63 42.54
C LEU A 247 41.72 -14.06 43.81
N ILE A 248 41.42 -12.80 44.15
CA ILE A 248 41.93 -12.17 45.38
C ILE A 248 41.41 -12.92 46.60
N SER A 249 40.11 -13.23 46.67
CA SER A 249 39.55 -13.98 47.80
C SER A 249 40.16 -15.38 47.94
N ALA A 250 40.47 -16.06 46.83
CA ALA A 250 41.14 -17.36 46.86
C ALA A 250 42.56 -17.26 47.44
N VAL A 251 43.32 -16.23 47.06
CA VAL A 251 44.66 -15.97 47.61
C VAL A 251 44.58 -15.63 49.10
N VAL A 252 43.63 -14.81 49.53
CA VAL A 252 43.42 -14.48 50.95
C VAL A 252 43.13 -15.74 51.76
N VAL A 253 42.22 -16.61 51.30
CA VAL A 253 41.93 -17.89 51.95
C VAL A 253 43.18 -18.77 52.04
N LEU A 254 43.98 -18.84 50.97
CA LEU A 254 45.23 -19.61 50.97
C LEU A 254 46.28 -19.08 51.97
N VAL A 255 46.37 -17.77 52.16
CA VAL A 255 47.34 -17.12 53.06
C VAL A 255 46.88 -17.19 54.52
N VAL A 256 45.61 -16.91 54.80
CA VAL A 256 45.04 -16.91 56.15
C VAL A 256 45.04 -18.33 56.75
N PHE A 257 44.67 -19.33 55.96
CA PHE A 257 44.68 -20.75 56.36
C PHE A 257 45.99 -21.45 55.97
N ARG A 258 47.10 -20.70 55.88
CA ARG A 258 48.48 -21.25 55.72
C ARG A 258 49.11 -21.60 57.07
N ARG A 259 48.54 -21.12 58.18
CA ARG A 259 48.87 -21.55 59.54
C ARG A 259 48.08 -22.79 59.92
#